data_AF-A0A8T1EVG4-F1
#
_entry.id   AF-A0A8T1EVG4-F1
#
_cell.length_a   1.000
_cell.length_b   1.000
_cell.length_c   1.000
_cell.angle_alpha   90.00
_cell.angle_beta   90.00
_cell.angle_gamma   90.00
#
_symmetry.space_group_name_H-M   'P 1'
#
loop_
_entity.id
_entity.type
_entity.pdbx_description
1 polymer ?
#
loop_
_entity_poly.entity_id
_entity_poly.type
_entity_poly.pdbx_seq_one_letter_code
_entity_poly.pdbx_strand_id
1 'polypeptide(L)' 'MPARRKSVELSIKQQAIEWMATKGGGVLAHAEAYYRQRGWRISAACGREWKRKRGEIRVAYANRRRLDGASTGGG' A
#
# COMPACT_ATOMS: atom_id res chain seq x y z
N MET A 1 -23.79 -5.98 -5.43
CA MET A 1 -22.34 -5.97 -5.15
C MET A 1 -21.92 -4.52 -4.87
N PRO A 2 -21.73 -4.09 -3.61
CA PRO A 2 -21.42 -2.69 -3.37
C PRO A 2 -20.05 -2.40 -3.97
N ALA A 3 -20.04 -1.50 -4.95
CA ALA A 3 -18.86 -0.94 -5.57
C ALA A 3 -18.04 -0.20 -4.50
N ARG A 4 -17.18 -0.95 -3.79
CA ARG A 4 -16.16 -0.38 -2.93
C ARG A 4 -15.31 0.50 -3.83
N ARG A 5 -15.47 1.81 -3.68
CA ARG A 5 -14.55 2.83 -4.20
C ARG A 5 -13.15 2.28 -4.00
N LYS A 6 -12.44 2.07 -5.11
CA LYS A 6 -11.09 1.49 -5.20
C LYS A 6 -10.06 2.45 -4.59
N SER A 7 -10.24 2.84 -3.32
CA SER A 7 -9.15 3.34 -2.50
C SER A 7 -8.10 2.25 -2.55
N VAL A 8 -6.97 2.55 -3.21
CA VAL A 8 -5.83 1.63 -3.31
C VAL A 8 -5.62 1.02 -1.93
N GLU A 9 -5.80 -0.30 -1.84
CA GLU A 9 -5.78 -0.97 -0.55
C GLU A 9 -4.46 -0.68 0.16
N LEU A 10 -4.52 -0.49 1.49
CA LEU A 10 -3.32 -0.31 2.31
C LEU A 10 -2.29 -1.43 2.07
N SER A 11 -2.74 -2.65 1.75
CA SER A 11 -1.87 -3.76 1.35
C SER A 11 -1.07 -3.46 0.07
N ILE A 12 -1.70 -2.86 -0.94
CA ILE A 12 -1.05 -2.44 -2.19
C ILE A 12 -0.02 -1.33 -1.91
N LYS A 13 -0.39 -0.34 -1.08
CA LYS A 13 0.54 0.74 -0.69
C LYS A 13 1.74 0.20 0.07
N GLN A 14 1.52 -0.75 0.99
CA GLN A 14 2.59 -1.37 1.77
C GLN A 14 3.52 -2.20 0.88
N GLN A 15 3.00 -3.03 -0.02
CA GLN A 15 3.79 -3.80 -0.99
C GLN A 15 4.62 -2.88 -1.89
N ALA A 16 4.02 -1.79 -2.38
CA ALA A 16 4.71 -0.79 -3.18
C ALA A 16 5.89 -0.16 -2.44
N ILE A 17 5.69 0.25 -1.17
CA ILE A 17 6.74 0.84 -0.32
C ILE A 17 7.86 -0.17 -0.06
N GLU A 18 7.51 -1.40 0.29
CA GLU A 18 8.47 -2.46 0.60
C GLU A 18 9.30 -2.84 -0.63
N TRP A 19 8.65 -2.93 -1.80
CA TRP A 19 9.34 -3.17 -3.06
C TRP A 19 10.26 -2.01 -3.44
N MET A 20 9.80 -0.75 -3.30
CA MET A 20 10.65 0.43 -3.53
C MET A 20 11.85 0.49 -2.59
N ALA A 21 11.72 -0.01 -1.35
CA ALA A 21 12.79 -0.02 -0.34
C ALA A 21 13.80 -1.16 -0.57
N THR A 22 13.38 -2.31 -1.09
CA THR A 22 14.21 -3.52 -1.23
C THR A 22 14.74 -3.75 -2.65
N LYS A 23 13.87 -3.65 -3.65
CA LYS A 23 14.14 -4.02 -5.06
C LYS A 23 14.28 -2.81 -5.97
N GLY A 24 13.56 -1.73 -5.69
CA GLY A 24 13.47 -0.57 -6.58
C GLY A 24 14.63 0.42 -6.50
N GLY A 25 15.59 0.24 -5.59
CA GLY A 25 16.74 1.16 -5.42
C GLY A 25 16.35 2.61 -5.14
N GLY A 26 15.09 2.88 -4.77
CA GLY A 26 14.54 4.22 -4.66
C GLY A 26 14.14 4.90 -5.98
N VAL A 27 14.24 4.24 -7.13
CA VAL A 27 13.89 4.77 -8.45
C VAL A 27 12.39 4.63 -8.71
N LEU A 28 11.71 5.75 -8.87
CA LEU A 28 10.25 5.79 -9.07
C LEU A 28 9.79 5.19 -10.40
N ALA A 29 10.63 5.24 -11.44
CA ALA A 29 10.33 4.66 -12.75
C ALA A 29 10.15 3.12 -12.68
N HIS A 30 10.97 2.46 -11.86
CA HIS A 30 10.87 1.03 -11.59
C HIS A 30 9.58 0.68 -10.85
N ALA A 31 9.13 1.55 -9.94
CA ALA A 31 7.89 1.37 -9.22
C ALA A 31 6.67 1.46 -10.15
N GLU A 32 6.68 2.38 -11.12
CA GLU A 32 5.59 2.50 -12.10
C GLU A 32 5.50 1.29 -13.03
N ALA A 33 6.64 0.76 -13.49
CA ALA A 33 6.69 -0.49 -14.25
C ALA A 33 6.13 -1.67 -13.44
N TYR A 34 6.45 -1.74 -12.14
CA TYR A 34 5.91 -2.74 -11.22
C TYR A 34 4.39 -2.60 -11.03
N TYR A 35 3.89 -1.38 -10.84
CA TYR A 35 2.45 -1.12 -10.71
C TYR A 35 1.69 -1.52 -11.99
N ARG A 36 2.24 -1.16 -13.15
CA ARG A 36 1.64 -1.49 -14.45
C ARG A 36 1.60 -3.00 -14.71
N GLN A 37 2.65 -3.74 -14.35
CA GLN A 37 2.65 -5.21 -14.41
C GLN A 37 1.59 -5.84 -13.51
N ARG A 38 1.36 -5.26 -12.32
CA ARG A 38 0.30 -5.71 -11.40
C ARG A 38 -1.11 -5.27 -11.81
N GLY A 39 -1.26 -4.53 -12.91
CA GLY A 39 -2.53 -3.95 -13.35
C GLY A 39 -3.05 -2.83 -12.45
N TRP A 40 -2.18 -2.26 -11.60
CA TRP A 40 -2.55 -1.16 -10.73
C TRP A 40 -2.46 0.16 -11.51
N ARG A 41 -3.57 0.91 -11.60
CA ARG A 41 -3.59 2.26 -12.18
C ARG A 41 -3.03 3.30 -11.19
N ILE A 42 -1.78 3.11 -10.79
CA ILE A 42 -1.06 3.96 -9.82
C ILE A 42 0.08 4.64 -10.56
N SER A 43 0.15 5.96 -10.48
CA SER A 43 1.25 6.75 -11.06
C SER A 43 2.43 6.84 -10.10
N ALA A 44 3.64 7.05 -10.64
CA ALA A 44 4.86 7.30 -9.88
C ALA A 44 4.71 8.40 -8.81
N ALA A 45 3.87 9.42 -9.05
CA ALA A 45 3.58 10.47 -8.09
C ALA A 45 2.96 9.93 -6.78
N CYS A 46 2.02 8.98 -6.88
CA CYS A 46 1.44 8.31 -5.73
C CYS A 46 2.49 7.48 -4.97
N GLY A 47 3.37 6.78 -5.70
CA GLY A 47 4.51 6.06 -5.11
C GLY A 47 5.43 6.98 -4.29
N ARG A 48 5.72 8.19 -4.80
CA ARG A 48 6.52 9.20 -4.09
C ARG A 48 5.84 9.66 -2.81
N GLU A 49 4.54 9.95 -2.87
CA GLU A 49 3.77 10.35 -1.69
C GLU A 49 3.76 9.24 -0.61
N TRP A 50 3.53 7.99 -1.01
CA TRP A 50 3.52 6.86 -0.08
C TRP A 50 4.89 6.58 0.52
N LYS A 51 5.97 6.82 -0.23
CA LYS A 51 7.34 6.74 0.30
C LYS A 51 7.57 7.77 1.41
N ARG A 52 7.08 9.01 1.25
CA ARG A 52 7.14 10.04 2.32
C ARG A 52 6.28 9.66 3.52
N LYS A 53 5.06 9.18 3.28
CA LYS A 53 4.11 8.73 4.33
C LYS A 53 4.29 7.27 4.74
N ARG A 54 5.47 6.68 4.51
CA ARG A 54 5.69 5.24 4.72
C ARG A 54 5.43 4.79 6.16
N GLY A 55 5.76 5.65 7.13
CA GLY A 55 5.52 5.38 8.55
C GLY A 55 4.02 5.31 8.85
N GLU A 56 3.27 6.32 8.41
CA GLU A 56 1.82 6.38 8.59
C GLU A 56 1.11 5.22 7.89
N ILE A 57 1.52 4.85 6.68
CA ILE A 57 0.93 3.74 5.93
C ILE A 57 1.21 2.40 6.64
N ARG A 58 2.41 2.20 7.17
CA ARG A 58 2.77 0.99 7.93
C ARG A 58 1.97 0.89 9.23
N VAL A 59 1.82 2.01 9.95
CA VAL A 59 1.00 2.08 11.17
C VAL A 59 -0.48 1.85 10.83
N ALA A 60 -1.01 2.47 9.77
CA ALA A 60 -2.38 2.28 9.32
C ALA A 60 -2.64 0.83 8.87
N TYR A 61 -1.67 0.20 8.21
CA TYR A 61 -1.75 -1.23 7.84
C TYR A 61 -1.75 -2.14 9.07
N ALA A 62 -0.86 -1.88 10.04
CA ALA A 62 -0.82 -2.62 11.31
C ALA A 62 -2.11 -2.45 12.11
N ASN A 63 -2.65 -1.22 12.18
CA ASN A 63 -3.92 -0.92 12.84
C ASN A 63 -5.10 -1.58 12.11
N ARG A 64 -5.14 -1.59 10.77
CA ARG A 64 -6.18 -2.29 10.02
C ARG A 64 -6.16 -3.80 10.28
N ARG A 65 -4.96 -4.40 10.36
CA ARG A 65 -4.80 -5.82 10.72
C ARG A 65 -5.22 -6.09 12.17
N ARG A 66 -4.98 -5.15 13.09
CA ARG A 66 -5.46 -5.23 14.47
C ARG A 66 -6.98 -5.13 14.58
N LEU A 67 -7.62 -4.23 13.83
CA LEU A 67 -9.08 -4.09 13.83
C LEU A 67 -9.77 -5.32 13.25
N ASP A 68 -9.18 -5.95 12.22
CA ASP A 68 -9.65 -7.22 11.67
C ASP A 68 -9.51 -8.38 12.69
N GLY A 69 -8.41 -8.40 13.45
CA GLY A 69 -8.19 -9.36 14.54
C GLY A 69 -8.93 -9.09 15.85
N ALA A 70 -9.47 -7.88 16.06
CA ALA A 70 -10.19 -7.48 17.27
C ALA A 70 -11.71 -7.73 17.18
N SER A 71 -12.16 -8.55 16.23
CA SER A 71 -13.56 -8.98 16.13
C SER A 71 -13.85 -10.30 16.86
N THR A 72 -12.87 -10.87 17.59
CA THR A 72 -13.09 -12.08 18.40
C THR A 72 -12.52 -11.90 19.81
N GLY A 73 -13.44 -11.72 20.78
CA GLY A 73 -13.18 -11.64 22.22
C GLY A 73 -13.69 -10.31 22.78
N GLY A 74 -14.93 -10.16 23.28
CA GLY A 74 -15.86 -11.14 23.85
C GLY A 74 -15.99 -10.87 25.35
N GLY A 75 -17.23 -10.62 25.80
CA GLY A 75 -17.66 -10.74 27.20
C GLY A 75 -17.42 -9.51 28.07
#